data_AF-A0A7J2JSS7-F1
#
_entry.id   AF-A0A7J2JSS7-F1
#
_cell.length_a   1.000
_cell.length_b   1.000
_cell.length_c   1.000
_cell.angle_alpha   90.00
_cell.angle_beta   90.00
_cell.angle_gamma   90.00
#
_symmetry.space_group_name_H-M   'P 1'
#
loop_
_entity.id
_entity.type
_entity.pdbx_description
1 polymer ?
#
loop_
_entity_poly.entity_id
_entity_poly.type
_entity_poly.pdbx_seq_one_letter_code
_entity_poly.pdbx_strand_id
1 'polypeptide(L)'
;MLEASQGQTVMMLVFAFTVAALVTEKYHRVVSALLGAALAVYFGGFVYHIFSPEEAVSTFIDGPTMRLILGVLLLMEGLARSGLFQFIGLWIVRLVRGNVRLLFTAFMFMSTGLTLVIPNLPAMLIIGAITASV
;
A
#
# COMPACT_ATOMS: atom_id res chain seq x y z
N MET A 1 -25.20 29.56 6.86
CA MET A 1 -25.70 28.16 6.80
C MET A 1 -25.62 27.56 5.40
N LEU A 2 -25.94 28.29 4.32
CA LEU A 2 -25.84 27.78 2.94
C LEU A 2 -24.40 27.53 2.47
N GLU A 3 -23.43 28.36 2.84
CA GLU A 3 -22.02 28.22 2.41
C GLU A 3 -21.33 26.97 3.00
N ALA A 4 -21.67 26.58 4.24
CA ALA A 4 -21.12 25.38 4.88
C ALA A 4 -21.60 24.09 4.20
N SER A 5 -22.84 24.07 3.70
CA SER A 5 -23.39 22.94 2.94
C SER A 5 -22.75 22.82 1.54
N GLN A 6 -22.44 23.95 0.91
CA GLN A 6 -21.76 23.96 -0.39
C GLN A 6 -20.31 23.44 -0.28
N GLY A 7 -19.56 23.86 0.74
CA GLY A 7 -18.20 23.36 0.97
C GLY A 7 -18.11 21.84 1.15
N GLN A 8 -19.03 21.25 1.91
CA GLN A 8 -19.11 19.80 2.10
C GLN A 8 -19.40 19.05 0.80
N THR A 9 -20.29 19.59 -0.03
CA THR A 9 -20.66 18.98 -1.32
C THR A 9 -19.45 18.96 -2.27
N VAL A 10 -18.68 20.05 -2.32
CA VAL A 10 -17.47 20.13 -3.15
C VAL A 10 -16.40 19.14 -2.67
N MET A 11 -16.17 19.02 -1.36
CA MET A 11 -15.22 18.02 -0.83
C MET A 11 -15.62 16.60 -1.20
N MET A 12 -16.92 16.28 -1.16
CA MET A 12 -17.43 14.98 -1.57
C MET A 12 -17.19 14.72 -3.06
N LEU A 13 -17.35 15.74 -3.91
CA LEU A 13 -17.04 15.64 -5.35
C LEU A 13 -15.54 15.43 -5.60
N VAL A 14 -14.66 16.14 -4.88
CA VAL A 14 -13.20 15.94 -4.98
C VAL A 14 -12.82 14.53 -4.54
N PHE A 15 -13.40 14.02 -3.46
CA PHE A 15 -13.19 12.65 -3.00
C PHE A 15 -13.64 11.63 -4.04
N ALA A 16 -14.87 11.77 -4.56
CA ALA A 16 -15.41 10.87 -5.59
C ALA A 16 -14.56 10.89 -6.87
N PHE A 17 -14.11 12.07 -7.30
CA PHE A 17 -13.20 12.23 -8.43
C PHE A 17 -11.86 11.52 -8.18
N THR A 18 -11.26 11.69 -7.00
CA THR A 18 -9.97 11.06 -6.66
C THR A 18 -10.09 9.54 -6.64
N VAL A 19 -11.18 9.01 -6.07
CA VAL A 19 -11.46 7.56 -6.07
C VAL A 19 -11.67 7.06 -7.50
N ALA A 20 -12.44 7.77 -8.32
CA ALA A 20 -12.62 7.40 -9.73
C ALA A 20 -11.29 7.39 -10.49
N ALA A 21 -10.43 8.39 -10.28
CA ALA A 21 -9.10 8.47 -10.88
C ALA A 21 -8.16 7.33 -10.42
N LEU A 22 -8.28 6.89 -9.17
CA LEU A 22 -7.54 5.74 -8.64
C LEU A 22 -8.03 4.42 -9.24
N VAL A 23 -9.34 4.23 -9.37
CA VAL A 23 -9.94 3.00 -9.90
C VAL A 23 -9.76 2.87 -11.41
N THR A 24 -9.75 3.98 -12.14
CA THR A 24 -9.57 3.96 -13.61
C THR A 24 -8.15 3.54 -14.00
N GLU A 25 -7.18 3.65 -13.08
CA GLU A 25 -5.75 3.30 -13.27
C GLU A 25 -5.09 3.88 -14.54
N LYS A 26 -5.72 4.87 -15.19
CA LYS A 26 -5.19 5.54 -16.39
C LYS A 26 -3.87 6.28 -16.10
N TYR A 27 -3.70 6.74 -14.86
CA TYR A 27 -2.48 7.37 -14.36
C TYR A 27 -1.96 6.62 -13.14
N HIS A 28 -0.67 6.79 -12.84
CA HIS A 28 -0.05 6.19 -11.67
C HIS A 28 -0.78 6.61 -10.39
N ARG A 29 -1.03 5.64 -9.49
CA ARG A 29 -1.83 5.84 -8.27
C ARG A 29 -1.35 7.02 -7.42
N VAL A 30 -0.03 7.23 -7.35
CA VAL A 30 0.57 8.38 -6.65
C VAL A 30 0.17 9.71 -7.28
N VAL A 31 0.16 9.82 -8.61
CA VAL A 31 -0.22 11.04 -9.32
C VAL A 31 -1.70 11.34 -9.08
N SER A 32 -2.57 10.34 -9.18
CA SER A 32 -4.00 10.48 -8.89
C SER A 32 -4.25 10.93 -7.45
N ALA A 33 -3.53 10.37 -6.47
CA ALA A 33 -3.64 10.75 -5.06
C ALA A 33 -3.16 12.19 -4.82
N LEU A 34 -2.03 12.59 -5.41
CA LEU A 34 -1.50 13.96 -5.27
C LEU A 34 -2.40 15.01 -5.93
N LEU A 35 -3.01 14.69 -7.08
CA LEU A 35 -4.00 15.56 -7.72
C LEU A 35 -5.24 15.74 -6.82
N GLY A 36 -5.75 14.65 -6.24
CA GLY A 36 -6.84 14.72 -5.27
C GLY A 36 -6.51 15.58 -4.05
N ALA A 37 -5.31 15.40 -3.48
CA ALA A 37 -4.83 16.20 -2.36
C ALA A 37 -4.69 17.70 -2.74
N ALA A 38 -4.14 18.01 -3.92
CA ALA A 38 -4.02 19.38 -4.40
C ALA A 38 -5.38 20.06 -4.57
N LEU A 39 -6.37 19.36 -5.13
CA LEU A 39 -7.74 19.85 -5.25
C LEU A 39 -8.40 20.04 -3.89
N ALA A 40 -8.19 19.12 -2.96
CA ALA A 40 -8.71 19.21 -1.60
C ALA A 40 -8.15 20.44 -0.87
N VAL A 41 -6.83 20.68 -0.94
CA VAL A 41 -6.20 21.88 -0.34
C VAL A 41 -6.68 23.16 -1.03
N TYR A 42 -6.80 23.17 -2.35
CA TYR A 42 -7.26 24.34 -3.10
C TYR A 42 -8.70 24.73 -2.72
N PHE A 43 -9.65 23.81 -2.85
CA PHE A 43 -11.05 24.11 -2.54
C PHE A 43 -11.30 24.19 -1.03
N GLY A 44 -10.75 23.28 -0.25
CA GLY A 44 -11.01 23.17 1.19
C GLY A 44 -10.28 24.21 2.02
N GLY A 45 -9.05 24.55 1.62
CA GLY A 45 -8.24 25.53 2.33
C GLY A 45 -8.41 26.97 1.87
N PHE A 46 -8.35 27.21 0.55
CA PHE A 46 -8.34 28.58 0.01
C PHE A 46 -9.71 29.12 -0.39
N VAL A 47 -10.63 28.27 -0.86
CA VAL A 47 -11.96 28.73 -1.35
C VAL A 47 -13.01 28.72 -0.24
N TYR A 48 -13.14 27.60 0.48
CA TYR A 48 -14.19 27.42 1.49
C TYR A 48 -13.69 27.55 2.94
N HIS A 49 -12.39 27.75 3.16
CA HIS A 49 -11.75 27.92 4.48
C HIS A 49 -12.20 26.89 5.54
N ILE A 50 -12.32 25.63 5.13
CA ILE A 50 -12.74 24.50 5.97
C ILE A 50 -11.61 24.07 6.90
N PHE A 51 -10.36 24.14 6.43
CA PHE A 51 -9.15 23.82 7.18
C PHE A 51 -7.99 24.71 6.70
N SER A 52 -6.98 24.99 7.52
CA SER A 52 -5.83 25.77 7.04
C SER A 52 -4.89 24.90 6.18
N PRO A 53 -4.15 25.48 5.21
CA PRO A 53 -3.12 24.75 4.49
C PRO A 53 -2.04 24.14 5.40
N GLU A 54 -1.73 24.76 6.55
CA GLU A 54 -0.81 24.16 7.53
C GLU A 54 -1.44 22.96 8.26
N GLU A 55 -2.74 23.04 8.59
CA GLU A 55 -3.50 21.92 9.14
C GLU A 55 -3.59 20.75 8.16
N ALA A 56 -3.67 21.05 6.85
CA ALA A 56 -3.68 20.05 5.78
C ALA A 56 -2.47 19.10 5.85
N VAL A 57 -1.30 19.65 6.15
CA VAL A 57 -0.04 18.88 6.20
C VAL A 57 0.19 18.29 7.58
N SER A 58 -0.13 19.01 8.64
CA SER A 58 0.18 18.58 10.02
C SER A 58 -0.82 17.55 10.58
N THR A 59 -2.09 17.65 10.19
CA THR A 59 -3.17 16.83 10.78
C THR A 59 -3.51 15.63 9.92
N PHE A 60 -3.51 15.77 8.60
CA PHE A 60 -3.91 14.68 7.70
C PHE A 60 -2.75 13.74 7.34
N ILE A 61 -1.50 14.13 7.59
CA ILE A 61 -0.32 13.30 7.33
C ILE A 61 0.20 12.69 8.64
N ASP A 62 -0.05 11.41 8.83
CA ASP A 62 0.51 10.65 9.95
C ASP A 62 1.97 10.23 9.68
N GLY A 63 2.89 11.13 10.05
CA GLY A 63 4.34 10.92 9.92
C GLY A 63 4.87 9.63 10.59
N PRO A 64 4.52 9.34 11.86
CA PRO A 64 4.83 8.07 12.51
C PRO A 64 4.48 6.84 11.67
N THR A 65 3.25 6.77 11.13
CA THR A 65 2.81 5.63 10.31
C THR A 65 3.57 5.56 8.98
N MET A 66 3.81 6.70 8.31
CA MET A 66 4.62 6.70 7.08
C MET A 66 6.04 6.18 7.32
N ARG A 67 6.71 6.64 8.40
CA ARG A 67 8.07 6.20 8.73
C ARG A 67 8.10 4.72 9.11
N LEU A 68 7.09 4.22 9.82
CA LEU A 68 6.96 2.81 10.14
C LEU A 68 6.84 1.96 8.87
N ILE A 69 5.93 2.33 7.97
CA ILE A 69 5.73 1.60 6.70
C ILE A 69 7.01 1.63 5.87
N LEU A 70 7.67 2.79 5.74
CA LEU A 70 8.95 2.90 5.04
C LEU A 70 10.03 2.02 5.66
N GLY A 71 10.14 1.99 6.98
CA GLY A 71 11.11 1.16 7.70
C GLY A 71 10.87 -0.33 7.47
N VAL A 72 9.62 -0.78 7.57
CA VAL A 72 9.25 -2.19 7.29
C VAL A 72 9.53 -2.53 5.83
N LEU A 73 9.16 -1.67 4.87
CA LEU A 73 9.42 -1.92 3.45
C LEU A 73 10.92 -2.02 3.14
N LEU A 74 11.75 -1.12 3.69
CA LEU A 74 13.21 -1.15 3.50
C LEU A 74 13.85 -2.40 4.11
N LEU A 75 13.44 -2.78 5.32
CA LEU A 75 13.91 -3.99 5.99
C LEU A 75 13.56 -5.23 5.16
N MET A 76 12.30 -5.34 4.73
CA MET A 76 11.81 -6.49 3.96
C MET A 76 12.48 -6.61 2.59
N GLU A 77 12.73 -5.48 1.93
CA GLU A 77 13.49 -5.45 0.68
C GLU A 77 14.95 -5.90 0.89
N GLY A 78 15.58 -5.52 2.01
CA GLY A 78 16.91 -6.02 2.39
C GLY A 78 16.93 -7.54 2.62
N LEU A 79 15.93 -8.08 3.32
CA LEU A 79 15.77 -9.53 3.53
C LEU A 79 15.47 -10.29 2.23
N ALA A 80 14.70 -9.69 1.32
CA ALA A 80 14.41 -10.29 0.01
C ALA A 80 15.67 -10.45 -0.84
N ARG A 81 16.57 -9.46 -0.80
CA ARG A 81 17.84 -9.48 -1.53
C ARG A 81 18.90 -10.40 -0.90
N SER A 82 18.79 -10.75 0.38
CA SER A 82 19.80 -11.55 1.08
C SER A 82 19.76 -13.05 0.75
N GLY A 83 18.75 -13.53 0.02
CA GLY A 83 18.60 -14.96 -0.26
C GLY A 83 17.82 -15.74 0.82
N LEU A 84 17.43 -15.08 1.92
CA LEU A 84 16.81 -15.73 3.08
C LEU A 84 15.55 -16.51 2.69
N PHE A 85 14.67 -15.88 1.91
CA PHE A 85 13.40 -16.50 1.57
C PHE A 85 13.54 -17.60 0.50
N GLN A 86 14.48 -17.46 -0.45
CA GLN A 86 14.83 -18.54 -1.37
C GLN A 86 15.36 -19.77 -0.61
N PHE A 87 16.18 -19.54 0.42
CA PHE A 87 16.68 -20.61 1.28
C PHE A 87 15.54 -21.35 1.99
N ILE A 88 14.57 -20.62 2.57
CA ILE A 88 13.39 -21.21 3.21
C ILE A 88 12.55 -22.01 2.20
N GLY A 89 12.31 -21.45 1.01
CA GLY A 89 11.57 -22.12 -0.06
C GLY A 89 12.20 -23.44 -0.50
N LEU A 90 13.51 -23.44 -0.77
CA LEU A 90 14.27 -24.65 -1.11
C LEU A 90 14.25 -25.69 0.03
N TRP A 91 14.24 -25.23 1.28
CA TRP A 91 14.08 -26.10 2.45
C TRP A 91 12.74 -26.83 2.45
N ILE A 92 11.65 -26.13 2.15
CA ILE A 92 10.30 -26.70 2.04
C ILE A 92 10.24 -27.70 0.88
N VAL A 93 10.83 -27.37 -0.28
CA VAL A 93 10.90 -28.29 -1.43
C VAL A 93 11.57 -29.61 -1.05
N ARG A 94 12.70 -29.54 -0.34
CA ARG A 94 13.41 -30.73 0.16
C ARG A 94 12.58 -31.54 1.16
N LEU A 95 11.80 -30.87 2.01
CA LEU A 95 10.95 -31.51 3.00
C LEU A 95 9.78 -32.28 2.35
N VAL A 96 9.22 -31.73 1.27
CA VAL A 96 8.04 -32.28 0.59
C VAL A 96 8.38 -33.37 -0.45
N ARG A 97 9.67 -33.59 -0.76
CA ARG A 97 10.18 -34.72 -1.56
C ARG A 97 9.46 -34.92 -2.92
N GLY A 98 9.04 -33.85 -3.57
CA GLY A 98 8.48 -33.89 -4.93
C GLY A 98 6.96 -34.09 -5.03
N ASN A 99 6.21 -34.12 -3.93
CA ASN A 99 4.74 -34.12 -4.01
C ASN A 99 4.19 -32.71 -4.24
N VAL A 100 3.77 -32.43 -5.48
CA VAL A 100 3.25 -31.12 -5.92
C VAL A 100 2.09 -30.61 -5.07
N ARG A 101 1.19 -31.50 -4.61
CA ARG A 101 0.02 -31.08 -3.79
C ARG A 101 0.45 -30.57 -2.42
N LEU A 102 1.34 -31.31 -1.76
CA LEU A 102 1.90 -30.92 -0.47
C LEU A 102 2.74 -29.65 -0.59
N LEU A 103 3.42 -29.46 -1.72
CA LEU A 103 4.26 -28.29 -1.97
C LEU A 103 3.39 -27.04 -2.06
N PHE A 104 2.30 -27.12 -2.81
CA PHE A 104 1.34 -26.02 -2.95
C PHE A 104 0.71 -25.64 -1.62
N THR A 105 0.29 -26.64 -0.82
CA THR A 105 -0.25 -26.39 0.53
C THR A 105 0.79 -25.77 1.46
N ALA A 106 2.04 -26.23 1.43
CA ALA A 106 3.12 -25.67 2.24
C ALA A 106 3.42 -24.21 1.87
N PHE A 107 3.45 -23.89 0.57
CA PHE A 107 3.61 -22.51 0.09
C PHE A 107 2.44 -21.59 0.49
N MET A 108 1.20 -22.10 0.46
CA MET A 108 0.05 -21.34 0.96
C MET A 108 0.18 -21.01 2.45
N PHE A 109 0.52 -21.99 3.30
CA PHE A 109 0.73 -21.73 4.72
C PHE A 109 1.92 -20.80 4.98
N MET A 110 2.99 -20.93 4.20
CA MET A 110 4.11 -20.02 4.26
C MET A 110 3.69 -18.59 3.90
N SER A 111 2.94 -18.40 2.80
CA SER A 111 2.43 -17.08 2.38
C SER A 111 1.53 -16.45 3.43
N THR A 112 0.63 -17.24 4.03
CA THR A 112 -0.25 -16.77 5.11
C THR A 112 0.57 -16.39 6.35
N GLY A 113 1.53 -17.22 6.74
CA GLY A 113 2.45 -16.95 7.84
C GLY A 113 3.27 -15.68 7.62
N LEU A 114 3.73 -15.47 6.38
CA LEU A 114 4.55 -14.34 6.01
C LEU A 114 3.75 -13.03 6.05
N THR A 115 2.52 -13.04 5.55
CA THR A 115 1.65 -11.85 5.45
C THR A 115 1.13 -11.35 6.81
N LEU A 116 1.21 -12.16 7.87
CA LEU A 116 0.89 -11.74 9.24
C LEU A 116 1.83 -10.65 9.77
N VAL A 117 3.09 -10.63 9.30
CA VAL A 117 4.15 -9.73 9.78
C VAL A 117 4.66 -8.84 8.64
N ILE A 118 4.68 -9.35 7.41
CA ILE A 118 5.17 -8.65 6.23
C ILE A 118 3.99 -7.99 5.49
N PRO A 119 4.13 -6.72 5.07
CA PRO A 119 3.12 -6.08 4.22
C PRO A 119 2.92 -6.83 2.91
N ASN A 120 1.71 -6.72 2.34
CA ASN A 120 1.31 -7.49 1.15
C ASN A 120 2.26 -7.33 -0.06
N LEU A 121 2.81 -6.13 -0.30
CA LEU A 121 3.70 -5.86 -1.44
C LEU A 121 5.03 -6.65 -1.36
N PRO A 122 5.87 -6.52 -0.31
CA PRO A 122 7.05 -7.36 -0.16
C PRO A 122 6.75 -8.86 -0.10
N ALA A 123 5.67 -9.26 0.59
CA ALA A 123 5.28 -10.67 0.67
C ALA A 123 5.01 -11.25 -0.74
N MET A 124 4.31 -10.51 -1.60
CA MET A 124 4.06 -10.90 -2.98
C MET A 124 5.35 -11.02 -3.80
N LEU A 125 6.28 -10.06 -3.66
CA LEU A 125 7.58 -10.10 -4.34
C LEU A 125 8.41 -11.32 -3.91
N ILE A 126 8.42 -11.63 -2.61
CA ILE A 126 9.12 -12.78 -2.04
C ILE A 126 8.53 -14.09 -2.57
N ILE A 127 7.21 -14.28 -2.47
CA ILE A 127 6.55 -15.51 -2.94
C ILE A 127 6.73 -15.67 -4.45
N GLY A 128 6.63 -14.58 -5.21
CA GLY A 128 6.91 -14.58 -6.66
C GLY A 128 8.34 -15.01 -6.97
N ALA A 129 9.34 -14.46 -6.27
CA ALA A 129 10.74 -14.82 -6.45
C ALA A 129 11.03 -16.30 -6.11
N ILE A 130 10.42 -16.82 -5.04
CA ILE A 130 10.60 -18.23 -4.67
C ILE A 130 9.93 -19.15 -5.70
N THR A 131 8.71 -18.82 -6.12
CA THR A 131 7.96 -19.62 -7.11
C THR A 131 8.69 -19.65 -8.45
N ALA A 132 9.34 -18.56 -8.85
CA ALA A 132 10.16 -18.51 -10.07
C ALA A 132 11.47 -19.32 -9.96
N SER A 133 11.94 -19.61 -8.74
CA SER A 133 13.21 -20.30 -8.50
C SER A 133 13.11 -21.83 -8.36
N VAL A 134 11.89 -22.36 -8.20
CA VAL A 134 11.58 -23.80 -8.04
C VAL A 134 10.98 -24.33 -9.32
#